data_AF-A0A7L9G903-F1
#
_entry.id   AF-A0A7L9G903-F1
#
_cell.length_a   1.000
_cell.length_b   1.000
_cell.length_c   1.000
_cell.angle_alpha   90.00
_cell.angle_beta   90.00
_cell.angle_gamma   90.00
#
_symmetry.space_group_name_H-M   'P 1'
#
loop_
_entity.id
_entity.type
_entity.pdbx_description
1 polymer ?
#
loop_
_entity_poly.entity_id
_entity_poly.type
_entity_poly.pdbx_seq_one_letter_code
_entity_poly.pdbx_strand_id
1 'polypeptide(L)'
;MQAKVVETGLPYVYIAGNHDWHYEGMPGNAVDLRREWSEKRLKPLHQGANPLMATHDVQGIRFIVIDDSTNEILPEQLAYYTRQTAFDGPIVLVMHIPLYVPSRPITFSCGNPHWGAANDTLYTLERRSKWPAKPSEVSMEFHRRVFATPNLVGILAGHIHTQLMNVFKGIPQFVAPPNLPGGYLDVRFEPR
;
A
#
# COMPACT_ATOMS: atom_id res chain seq x y z
N MET A 1 6.19 -24.21 -2.61
CA MET A 1 4.82 -24.05 -3.13
C MET A 1 4.85 -22.90 -4.12
N GLN A 2 4.56 -23.14 -5.39
CA GLN A 2 4.49 -22.08 -6.40
C GLN A 2 3.14 -21.35 -6.25
N ALA A 3 3.13 -20.04 -6.39
CA ALA A 3 1.90 -19.26 -6.19
C ALA A 3 0.91 -19.52 -7.34
N LYS A 4 -0.37 -19.81 -7.03
CA LYS A 4 -1.41 -20.11 -8.02
C LYS A 4 -1.56 -19.03 -9.11
N VAL A 5 -1.27 -17.77 -8.78
CA VAL A 5 -1.27 -16.67 -9.76
C VAL A 5 -0.30 -16.91 -10.92
N VAL A 6 0.81 -17.60 -10.68
CA VAL A 6 1.81 -17.94 -11.71
C VAL A 6 1.22 -18.91 -12.74
N GLU A 7 0.32 -19.80 -12.34
CA GLU A 7 -0.33 -20.77 -13.22
C GLU A 7 -1.31 -20.10 -14.22
N THR A 8 -1.74 -18.87 -13.94
CA THR A 8 -2.66 -18.12 -14.83
C THR A 8 -1.98 -17.64 -16.11
N GLY A 9 -0.64 -17.53 -16.12
CA GLY A 9 0.12 -16.94 -17.22
C GLY A 9 -0.10 -15.44 -17.41
N LEU A 10 -0.90 -14.78 -16.55
CA LEU A 10 -1.15 -13.34 -16.63
C LEU A 10 0.00 -12.57 -15.95
N PRO A 11 0.44 -11.44 -16.52
CA PRO A 11 1.29 -10.50 -15.81
C PRO A 11 0.62 -10.06 -14.51
N TYR A 12 1.35 -10.07 -13.41
CA TYR A 12 0.85 -9.63 -12.12
C TYR A 12 1.90 -8.83 -11.37
N VAL A 13 1.43 -7.99 -10.46
CA VAL A 13 2.25 -7.31 -9.46
C VAL A 13 1.68 -7.66 -8.10
N TYR A 14 2.56 -7.92 -7.15
CA TYR A 14 2.21 -8.23 -5.78
C TYR A 14 2.80 -7.18 -4.84
N ILE A 15 1.97 -6.70 -3.92
CA ILE A 15 2.37 -5.92 -2.76
C ILE A 15 1.77 -6.54 -1.52
N ALA A 16 2.53 -6.56 -0.43
CA ALA A 16 2.06 -7.20 0.78
C ALA A 16 1.03 -6.31 1.49
N GLY A 17 0.04 -6.97 2.08
CA GLY A 17 -0.77 -6.41 3.14
C GLY A 17 -0.25 -6.78 4.52
N ASN A 18 -0.83 -6.15 5.53
CA ASN A 18 -0.41 -6.35 6.93
C ASN A 18 -0.52 -7.83 7.36
N HIS A 19 -1.49 -8.59 6.85
CA HIS A 19 -1.68 -10.00 7.19
C HIS A 19 -0.80 -10.98 6.39
N ASP A 20 -0.07 -10.54 5.37
CA ASP A 20 0.78 -11.45 4.59
C ASP A 20 2.06 -11.85 5.34
N TRP A 21 2.49 -11.00 6.27
CA TRP A 21 3.65 -11.22 7.13
C TRP A 21 3.32 -11.18 8.63
N HIS A 22 2.22 -10.56 9.04
CA HIS A 22 1.82 -10.52 10.45
C HIS A 22 0.72 -11.56 10.75
N TYR A 23 1.12 -12.64 11.43
CA TYR A 23 0.18 -13.57 12.05
C TYR A 23 -0.12 -13.11 13.48
N GLU A 24 -1.38 -13.17 13.91
CA GLU A 24 -1.78 -12.72 15.26
C GLU A 24 -0.96 -13.40 16.36
N GLY A 25 -0.47 -12.61 17.31
CA GLY A 25 0.34 -13.10 18.43
C GLY A 25 1.81 -13.36 18.13
N MET A 26 2.31 -13.02 16.94
CA MET A 26 3.73 -13.10 16.66
C MET A 26 4.55 -12.08 17.47
N PRO A 27 5.59 -12.52 18.21
CA PRO A 27 6.49 -11.60 18.89
C PRO A 27 7.43 -10.93 17.89
N GLY A 28 7.69 -9.63 18.07
CA GLY A 28 8.60 -8.86 17.24
C GLY A 28 8.02 -7.50 16.87
N ASN A 29 8.88 -6.62 16.33
CA ASN A 29 8.39 -5.37 15.74
C ASN A 29 7.98 -5.62 14.28
N ALA A 30 7.06 -4.79 13.79
CA ALA A 30 6.47 -4.92 12.46
C ALA A 30 7.50 -4.90 11.32
N VAL A 31 8.56 -4.10 11.43
CA VAL A 31 9.57 -3.94 10.37
C VAL A 31 10.39 -5.22 10.21
N ASP A 32 10.82 -5.82 11.32
CA ASP A 32 11.59 -7.06 11.30
C ASP A 32 10.74 -8.25 10.88
N LEU A 33 9.50 -8.34 11.37
CA LEU A 33 8.55 -9.39 10.97
C LEU A 33 8.25 -9.32 9.46
N ARG A 34 7.95 -8.12 8.94
CA ARG A 34 7.77 -7.92 7.50
C ARG A 34 8.99 -8.38 6.73
N ARG A 35 10.19 -7.93 7.11
CA ARG A 35 11.45 -8.32 6.44
C ARG A 35 11.64 -9.83 6.42
N GLU A 36 11.47 -10.47 7.58
CA GLU A 36 11.64 -11.92 7.74
C GLU A 36 10.69 -12.70 6.82
N TRP A 37 9.41 -12.38 6.84
CA TRP A 37 8.41 -13.14 6.08
C TRP A 37 8.38 -12.78 4.61
N SER A 38 8.71 -11.54 4.25
CA SER A 38 8.97 -11.16 2.86
C SER A 38 10.06 -12.06 2.28
N GLU A 39 11.16 -12.30 3.00
CA GLU A 39 12.23 -13.18 2.51
C GLU A 39 11.85 -14.66 2.56
N LYS A 40 11.30 -15.13 3.68
CA LYS A 40 11.03 -16.56 3.90
C LYS A 40 9.86 -17.12 3.09
N ARG A 41 8.82 -16.31 2.83
CA ARG A 41 7.56 -16.79 2.24
C ARG A 41 7.10 -16.01 1.03
N LEU A 42 7.19 -14.67 1.06
CA LEU A 42 6.58 -13.84 0.02
C LEU A 42 7.52 -13.59 -1.18
N LYS A 43 8.82 -13.87 -1.04
CA LYS A 43 9.85 -13.65 -2.07
C LYS A 43 9.44 -14.14 -3.47
N PRO A 44 8.83 -15.34 -3.64
CA PRO A 44 8.39 -15.78 -4.97
C PRO A 44 7.31 -14.89 -5.60
N LEU A 45 6.45 -14.26 -4.80
CA LEU A 45 5.37 -13.37 -5.28
C LEU A 45 5.90 -12.05 -5.84
N HIS A 46 7.03 -11.58 -5.32
CA HIS A 46 7.66 -10.34 -5.79
C HIS A 46 8.44 -10.50 -7.10
N GLN A 47 8.58 -11.72 -7.64
CA GLN A 47 9.22 -11.97 -8.95
C GLN A 47 10.64 -11.39 -9.06
N GLY A 48 11.38 -11.38 -7.95
CA GLY A 48 12.73 -10.80 -7.87
C GLY A 48 12.77 -9.28 -7.68
N ALA A 49 11.63 -8.60 -7.68
CA ALA A 49 11.52 -7.18 -7.32
C ALA A 49 11.75 -6.97 -5.82
N ASN A 50 12.06 -5.72 -5.45
CA ASN A 50 12.19 -5.33 -4.07
C ASN A 50 10.80 -5.36 -3.38
N PRO A 51 10.64 -6.04 -2.23
CA PRO A 51 9.35 -6.18 -1.56
C PRO A 51 8.80 -4.86 -1.01
N LEU A 52 9.66 -3.86 -0.79
CA LEU A 52 9.26 -2.55 -0.25
C LEU A 52 8.71 -1.61 -1.33
N MET A 53 9.20 -1.76 -2.55
CA MET A 53 8.96 -0.79 -3.62
C MET A 53 9.36 -1.33 -4.99
N ALA A 54 8.52 -1.10 -5.99
CA ALA A 54 8.80 -1.46 -7.38
C ALA A 54 8.12 -0.48 -8.33
N THR A 55 8.52 -0.53 -9.60
CA THR A 55 7.87 0.18 -10.68
C THR A 55 7.60 -0.80 -11.82
N HIS A 56 6.42 -0.70 -12.41
CA HIS A 56 6.05 -1.44 -13.61
C HIS A 56 5.48 -0.46 -14.64
N ASP A 57 6.12 -0.39 -15.81
CA ASP A 57 5.64 0.45 -16.91
C ASP A 57 4.81 -0.44 -17.86
N VAL A 58 3.53 -0.10 -18.04
CA VAL A 58 2.60 -0.84 -18.88
C VAL A 58 1.91 0.13 -19.83
N GLN A 59 2.13 -0.05 -21.13
CA GLN A 59 1.52 0.79 -22.19
C GLN A 59 1.66 2.30 -21.95
N GLY A 60 2.82 2.75 -21.46
CA GLY A 60 3.11 4.17 -21.19
C GLY A 60 2.59 4.68 -19.84
N ILE A 61 1.96 3.84 -19.03
CA ILE A 61 1.54 4.16 -17.65
C ILE A 61 2.56 3.57 -16.68
N ARG A 62 3.00 4.39 -15.73
CA ARG A 62 3.91 3.98 -14.67
C ARG A 62 3.13 3.59 -13.41
N PHE A 63 3.17 2.32 -13.05
CA PHE A 63 2.66 1.83 -11.77
C PHE A 63 3.78 1.85 -10.75
N ILE A 64 3.70 2.75 -9.78
CA ILE A 64 4.61 2.79 -8.63
C ILE A 64 3.95 1.99 -7.51
N VAL A 65 4.62 0.96 -7.04
CA VAL A 65 4.14 0.08 -5.99
C VAL A 65 4.94 0.35 -4.73
N ILE A 66 4.27 0.65 -3.62
CA ILE A 66 4.90 0.97 -2.33
C ILE A 66 4.25 0.11 -1.25
N ASP A 67 5.07 -0.63 -0.50
CA ASP A 67 4.61 -1.40 0.65
C ASP A 67 4.36 -0.49 1.85
N ASP A 68 3.10 -0.37 2.23
CA ASP A 68 2.68 0.37 3.42
C ASP A 68 2.00 -0.55 4.43
N SER A 69 2.29 -1.85 4.36
CA SER A 69 1.68 -2.88 5.18
C SER A 69 1.93 -2.71 6.69
N THR A 70 2.91 -1.90 7.08
CA THR A 70 3.18 -1.50 8.48
C THR A 70 2.50 -0.19 8.88
N ASN A 71 1.67 0.40 8.00
CA ASN A 71 1.09 1.76 8.11
C ASN A 71 2.09 2.91 8.04
N GLU A 72 3.35 2.61 7.76
CA GLU A 72 4.46 3.56 7.80
C GLU A 72 5.30 3.41 6.54
N ILE A 73 5.86 4.53 6.08
CA ILE A 73 6.73 4.62 4.92
C ILE A 73 8.17 4.83 5.38
N LEU A 74 9.09 4.05 4.82
CA LEU A 74 10.51 4.18 5.10
C LEU A 74 11.17 5.30 4.27
N PRO A 75 12.27 5.91 4.73
CA PRO A 75 12.98 6.96 4.00
C PRO A 75 13.35 6.56 2.56
N GLU A 76 13.78 5.32 2.35
CA GLU A 76 14.13 4.80 1.04
C GLU A 76 12.92 4.68 0.10
N GLN A 77 11.73 4.39 0.63
CA GLN A 77 10.49 4.34 -0.13
C GLN A 77 10.04 5.73 -0.57
N LEU A 78 10.14 6.72 0.33
CA LEU A 78 9.89 8.12 0.00
C LEU A 78 10.87 8.65 -1.06
N ALA A 79 12.16 8.34 -0.91
CA ALA A 79 13.19 8.70 -1.88
C ALA A 79 12.96 8.01 -3.23
N TYR A 80 12.56 6.74 -3.21
CA TYR A 80 12.19 5.98 -4.41
C TYR A 80 11.00 6.62 -5.12
N TYR A 81 9.89 6.86 -4.40
CA TYR A 81 8.71 7.51 -4.93
C TYR A 81 9.05 8.83 -5.61
N THR A 82 9.79 9.70 -4.92
CA THR A 82 10.23 11.00 -5.46
C THR A 82 10.98 10.87 -6.78
N ARG A 83 11.88 9.88 -6.91
CA ARG A 83 12.60 9.63 -8.16
C ARG A 83 11.67 9.11 -9.27
N GLN A 84 10.77 8.20 -8.93
CA GLN A 84 9.87 7.58 -9.92
C GLN A 84 8.81 8.56 -10.42
N THR A 85 8.43 9.56 -9.63
CA THR A 85 7.48 10.62 -10.02
C THR A 85 8.07 11.69 -10.94
N ALA A 86 9.37 11.66 -11.22
CA ALA A 86 9.97 12.50 -12.26
C ALA A 86 9.67 11.99 -13.69
N PHE A 87 8.87 10.92 -13.82
CA PHE A 87 8.36 10.42 -15.08
C PHE A 87 7.36 11.41 -15.70
N ASP A 88 7.43 11.65 -17.01
CA ASP A 88 6.56 12.62 -17.69
C ASP A 88 5.16 12.06 -18.02
N GLY A 89 4.98 10.74 -18.03
CA GLY A 89 3.70 10.08 -18.35
C GLY A 89 2.76 9.92 -17.15
N PRO A 90 1.57 9.31 -17.35
CA PRO A 90 0.62 9.08 -16.26
C PRO A 90 1.17 8.08 -15.23
N ILE A 91 0.92 8.37 -13.96
CA ILE A 91 1.36 7.55 -12.82
C ILE A 91 0.14 6.98 -12.09
N VAL A 92 0.25 5.73 -11.67
CA VAL A 92 -0.68 5.07 -10.75
C VAL A 92 0.09 4.62 -9.53
N LEU A 93 -0.37 4.98 -8.33
CA LEU A 93 0.17 4.45 -7.08
C LEU A 93 -0.61 3.20 -6.67
N VAL A 94 0.11 2.13 -6.32
CA VAL A 94 -0.45 0.88 -5.82
C VAL A 94 0.10 0.62 -4.42
N MET A 95 -0.79 0.39 -3.45
CA MET A 95 -0.43 0.12 -2.06
C MET A 95 -1.53 -0.73 -1.40
N HIS A 96 -1.31 -1.21 -0.17
CA HIS A 96 -2.32 -2.01 0.52
C HIS A 96 -3.26 -1.14 1.35
N ILE A 97 -2.71 -0.25 2.18
CA ILE A 97 -3.48 0.58 3.10
C ILE A 97 -3.86 1.90 2.39
N PRO A 98 -5.13 2.32 2.37
CA PRO A 98 -5.48 3.57 1.72
C PRO A 98 -4.86 4.77 2.44
N LEU A 99 -4.40 5.74 1.66
CA LEU A 99 -3.89 7.01 2.18
C LEU A 99 -5.00 7.81 2.83
N TYR A 100 -4.60 8.59 3.83
CA TYR A 100 -5.48 9.50 4.55
C TYR A 100 -6.27 10.42 3.62
N VAL A 101 -7.58 10.43 3.82
CA VAL A 101 -8.51 11.40 3.24
C VAL A 101 -9.35 11.97 4.40
N PRO A 102 -9.49 13.30 4.54
CA PRO A 102 -10.31 13.90 5.58
C PRO A 102 -11.74 13.33 5.60
N SER A 103 -12.30 13.19 6.80
CA SER A 103 -13.64 12.61 7.03
C SER A 103 -13.80 11.12 6.69
N ARG A 104 -12.71 10.40 6.41
CA ARG A 104 -12.72 8.94 6.29
C ARG A 104 -12.34 8.26 7.61
N PRO A 105 -12.77 7.00 7.81
CA PRO A 105 -12.44 6.25 9.02
C PRO A 105 -10.93 6.14 9.24
N ILE A 106 -10.53 5.83 10.47
CA ILE A 106 -9.12 5.68 10.85
C ILE A 106 -8.36 4.64 10.01
N THR A 107 -9.06 3.72 9.34
CA THR A 107 -8.51 2.72 8.42
C THR A 107 -7.95 3.31 7.11
N PHE A 108 -8.23 4.58 6.80
CA PHE A 108 -7.46 5.40 5.86
C PHE A 108 -6.27 5.99 6.63
N SER A 109 -5.36 5.12 7.04
CA SER A 109 -4.39 5.39 8.10
C SER A 109 -3.03 5.85 7.59
N CYS A 110 -2.62 5.46 6.38
CA CYS A 110 -1.30 5.81 5.87
C CYS A 110 -1.22 7.34 5.65
N GLY A 111 -0.36 8.03 6.40
CA GLY A 111 -0.28 9.49 6.43
C GLY A 111 -1.43 10.19 7.16
N ASN A 112 -2.17 9.50 8.03
CA ASN A 112 -3.26 10.08 8.81
C ASN A 112 -2.72 10.70 10.11
N PRO A 113 -2.85 12.02 10.35
CA PRO A 113 -2.31 12.66 11.55
C PRO A 113 -2.95 12.17 12.87
N HIS A 114 -4.10 11.49 12.80
CA HIS A 114 -4.79 10.91 13.96
C HIS A 114 -4.46 9.43 14.17
N TRP A 115 -3.76 8.78 13.24
CA TRP A 115 -3.32 7.40 13.42
C TRP A 115 -2.21 7.33 14.47
N GLY A 116 -2.32 6.37 15.39
CA GLY A 116 -1.36 6.19 16.48
C GLY A 116 -2.01 5.60 17.74
N ALA A 117 -1.21 5.46 18.80
CA ALA A 117 -1.57 4.75 20.03
C ALA A 117 -2.87 5.21 20.70
N ALA A 118 -3.31 6.45 20.48
CA ALA A 118 -4.56 6.99 21.02
C ALA A 118 -5.81 6.34 20.38
N ASN A 119 -5.71 5.87 19.14
CA ASN A 119 -6.80 5.26 18.38
C ASN A 119 -6.60 3.75 18.13
N ASP A 120 -5.53 3.17 18.66
CA ASP A 120 -5.23 1.75 18.55
C ASP A 120 -5.96 0.93 19.61
N THR A 121 -7.21 0.59 19.33
CA THR A 121 -8.09 -0.15 20.25
C THR A 121 -7.95 -1.67 20.12
N LEU A 122 -7.31 -2.17 19.05
CA LEU A 122 -7.31 -3.59 18.68
C LEU A 122 -6.00 -4.32 19.00
N TYR A 123 -4.90 -3.62 19.32
CA TYR A 123 -3.59 -4.27 19.52
C TYR A 123 -3.58 -5.41 20.54
N THR A 124 -4.43 -5.34 21.58
CA THR A 124 -4.53 -6.40 22.59
C THR A 124 -5.24 -7.63 22.04
N LEU A 125 -6.31 -7.44 21.25
CA LEU A 125 -7.04 -8.53 20.59
C LEU A 125 -6.16 -9.20 19.52
N GLU A 126 -5.50 -8.39 18.70
CA GLU A 126 -4.58 -8.83 17.63
C GLU A 126 -3.24 -9.35 18.19
N ARG A 127 -3.01 -9.19 19.50
CA ARG A 127 -1.79 -9.58 20.22
C ARG A 127 -0.52 -9.08 19.54
N ARG A 128 -0.55 -7.83 19.09
CA ARG A 128 0.58 -7.14 18.47
C ARG A 128 1.07 -6.00 19.33
N SER A 129 2.23 -5.47 18.95
CA SER A 129 2.71 -4.21 19.50
C SER A 129 1.68 -3.10 19.21
N LYS A 130 1.47 -2.24 20.21
CA LYS A 130 0.66 -1.04 20.05
C LYS A 130 1.30 -0.13 19.00
N TRP A 131 0.48 0.58 18.23
CA TRP A 131 0.93 1.60 17.28
C TRP A 131 1.80 2.64 17.97
N PRO A 132 2.74 3.28 17.23
CA PRO A 132 3.51 4.41 17.74
C PRO A 132 2.57 5.54 18.19
N ALA A 133 3.09 6.45 19.01
CA ALA A 133 2.29 7.56 19.53
C ALA A 133 1.73 8.46 18.41
N LYS A 134 2.47 8.62 17.32
CA LYS A 134 2.14 9.44 16.15
C LYS A 134 2.70 8.77 14.87
N PRO A 135 2.17 9.11 13.68
CA PRO A 135 2.76 8.67 12.42
C PRO A 135 4.16 9.27 12.26
N SER A 136 5.04 8.60 11.50
CA SER A 136 6.35 9.17 11.19
C SER A 136 6.24 10.39 10.28
N GLU A 137 7.19 11.32 10.43
CA GLU A 137 7.33 12.47 9.53
C GLU A 137 7.53 12.05 8.08
N VAL A 138 8.14 10.88 7.84
CA VAL A 138 8.34 10.32 6.50
C VAL A 138 7.01 9.94 5.86
N SER A 139 6.11 9.29 6.61
CA SER A 139 4.76 8.97 6.14
C SER A 139 3.92 10.20 5.87
N MET A 140 4.03 11.24 6.71
CA MET A 140 3.36 12.51 6.50
C MET A 140 3.90 13.26 5.27
N GLU A 141 5.22 13.22 5.05
CA GLU A 141 5.85 13.76 3.85
C GLU A 141 5.45 12.99 2.59
N PHE A 142 5.43 11.65 2.66
CA PHE A 142 4.98 10.80 1.56
C PHE A 142 3.55 11.14 1.15
N HIS A 143 2.62 11.21 2.10
CA HIS A 143 1.24 11.64 1.84
C HIS A 143 1.16 13.00 1.15
N ARG A 144 1.90 13.99 1.66
CA ARG A 144 1.93 15.34 1.06
C ARG A 144 2.47 15.32 -0.36
N ARG A 145 3.50 14.53 -0.65
CA ARG A 145 4.06 14.38 -2.00
C ARG A 145 3.09 13.70 -2.94
N VAL A 146 2.47 12.60 -2.52
CA VAL A 146 1.51 11.86 -3.35
C VAL A 146 0.40 12.78 -3.85
N PHE A 147 -0.22 13.54 -2.94
CA PHE A 147 -1.29 14.46 -3.32
C PHE A 147 -0.82 15.79 -3.90
N ALA A 148 0.48 15.95 -4.16
CA ALA A 148 1.07 17.05 -4.90
C ALA A 148 1.66 16.62 -6.26
N THR A 149 1.67 15.33 -6.57
CA THR A 149 2.20 14.79 -7.83
C THR A 149 1.25 15.11 -8.99
N PRO A 150 1.65 15.94 -9.97
CA PRO A 150 0.73 16.51 -10.96
C PRO A 150 0.19 15.50 -11.98
N ASN A 151 0.96 14.45 -12.28
CA ASN A 151 0.65 13.41 -13.25
C ASN A 151 0.19 12.09 -12.60
N LEU A 152 -0.10 12.10 -11.30
CA LEU A 152 -0.73 10.96 -10.61
C LEU A 152 -2.21 10.91 -10.99
N VAL A 153 -2.60 9.88 -11.76
CA VAL A 153 -3.96 9.74 -12.28
C VAL A 153 -4.85 8.86 -11.41
N GLY A 154 -4.28 8.12 -10.45
CA GLY A 154 -5.05 7.36 -9.47
C GLY A 154 -4.21 6.60 -8.45
N ILE A 155 -4.89 6.16 -7.40
CA ILE A 155 -4.34 5.33 -6.33
C ILE A 155 -5.21 4.08 -6.20
N LEU A 156 -4.60 2.91 -6.19
CA LEU A 156 -5.24 1.61 -6.00
C LEU A 156 -4.83 1.06 -4.64
N ALA A 157 -5.83 0.81 -3.79
CA ALA A 157 -5.64 0.32 -2.42
C ALA A 157 -6.62 -0.80 -2.05
N GLY A 158 -6.42 -1.39 -0.87
CA GLY A 158 -7.25 -2.45 -0.29
C GLY A 158 -7.52 -2.20 1.20
N HIS A 159 -7.18 -3.19 2.04
CA HIS A 159 -7.22 -3.17 3.51
C HIS A 159 -8.61 -3.05 4.18
N ILE A 160 -9.49 -2.14 3.76
CA ILE A 160 -10.74 -1.83 4.50
C ILE A 160 -11.90 -2.79 4.18
N HIS A 161 -11.68 -3.72 3.26
CA HIS A 161 -12.64 -4.76 2.86
C HIS A 161 -14.02 -4.22 2.43
N THR A 162 -14.06 -2.98 1.94
CA THR A 162 -15.27 -2.33 1.44
C THR A 162 -14.90 -1.54 0.20
N GLN A 163 -15.63 -1.76 -0.89
CA GLN A 163 -15.41 -0.98 -2.11
C GLN A 163 -15.75 0.48 -1.85
N LEU A 164 -14.78 1.36 -2.08
CA LEU A 164 -14.96 2.81 -1.96
C LEU A 164 -14.17 3.54 -3.04
N MET A 165 -14.67 4.71 -3.41
CA MET A 165 -13.94 5.67 -4.23
C MET A 165 -13.96 7.04 -3.56
N ASN A 166 -12.81 7.69 -3.58
CA ASN A 166 -12.58 9.00 -3.02
C ASN A 166 -11.82 9.86 -4.02
N VAL A 167 -12.11 11.15 -4.07
CA VAL A 167 -11.26 12.12 -4.77
C VAL A 167 -10.72 13.09 -3.73
N PHE A 168 -9.39 13.21 -3.64
CA PHE A 168 -8.72 14.16 -2.75
C PHE A 168 -7.68 14.93 -3.54
N LYS A 169 -7.75 16.28 -3.50
CA LYS A 169 -6.93 17.18 -4.32
C LYS A 169 -6.91 16.82 -5.82
N GLY A 170 -8.05 16.37 -6.35
CA GLY A 170 -8.19 15.99 -7.75
C GLY A 170 -7.68 14.59 -8.11
N ILE A 171 -7.12 13.85 -7.16
CA ILE A 171 -6.58 12.50 -7.37
C ILE A 171 -7.60 11.46 -6.87
N PRO A 172 -8.07 10.54 -7.73
CA PRO A 172 -8.95 9.46 -7.30
C PRO A 172 -8.16 8.36 -6.57
N GLN A 173 -8.70 7.90 -5.45
CA GLN A 173 -8.25 6.71 -4.71
C GLN A 173 -9.38 5.69 -4.70
N PHE A 174 -9.11 4.52 -5.24
CA PHE A 174 -10.02 3.38 -5.30
C PHE A 174 -9.59 2.34 -4.28
N VAL A 175 -10.55 1.85 -3.50
CA VAL A 175 -10.33 0.77 -2.56
C VAL A 175 -11.12 -0.45 -3.03
N ALA A 176 -10.42 -1.56 -3.25
CA ALA A 176 -11.03 -2.78 -3.72
C ALA A 176 -11.83 -3.49 -2.60
N PRO A 177 -12.94 -4.17 -2.95
CA PRO A 177 -13.56 -5.12 -2.03
C PRO A 177 -12.61 -6.31 -1.76
N PRO A 178 -12.82 -7.09 -0.69
CA PRO A 178 -11.99 -8.23 -0.39
C PRO A 178 -12.19 -9.32 -1.44
N ASN A 179 -11.12 -10.06 -1.75
CA ASN A 179 -11.20 -11.16 -2.72
C ASN A 179 -11.78 -12.45 -2.12
N LEU A 180 -11.90 -12.57 -0.78
CA LEU A 180 -12.51 -13.75 -0.15
C LEU A 180 -13.92 -14.06 -0.71
N PRO A 181 -14.83 -13.08 -0.86
CA PRO A 181 -16.11 -13.26 -1.58
C PRO A 181 -16.00 -13.12 -3.12
N GLY A 182 -14.81 -13.12 -3.71
CA GLY A 182 -14.58 -12.92 -5.16
C GLY A 182 -14.62 -11.46 -5.61
N GLY A 183 -14.44 -10.50 -4.70
CA GLY A 183 -14.42 -9.08 -5.03
C GLY A 183 -13.14 -8.66 -5.75
N TYR A 184 -13.28 -7.78 -6.74
CA TYR A 184 -12.17 -7.17 -7.49
C TYR A 184 -12.58 -5.78 -8.01
N LEU A 185 -11.59 -5.03 -8.50
CA LEU A 185 -11.82 -3.84 -9.32
C LEU A 185 -11.40 -4.14 -10.76
N ASP A 186 -12.25 -3.76 -11.71
CA ASP A 186 -11.88 -3.66 -13.12
C ASP A 186 -11.62 -2.18 -13.42
N VAL A 187 -10.37 -1.87 -13.79
CA VAL A 187 -9.90 -0.49 -13.98
C VAL A 187 -9.44 -0.31 -15.41
N ARG A 188 -10.11 0.58 -16.13
CA ARG A 188 -9.75 0.95 -17.50
C ARG A 188 -9.10 2.33 -17.53
N PHE A 189 -7.93 2.41 -18.17
CA PHE A 189 -7.28 3.67 -18.49
C PHE A 189 -7.63 4.04 -19.92
N GLU A 190 -8.25 5.21 -20.10
CA GLU A 190 -8.64 5.72 -21.41
C GLU A 190 -7.76 6.92 -21.79
N PRO A 191 -7.30 7.01 -23.06
CA PRO A 191 -6.65 8.22 -23.56
C PRO A 191 -7.56 9.43 -23.35
N ARG A 192 -6.98 10.56 -23.01
CA ARG A 192 -7.68 11.85 -23.03
C ARG A 192 -7.65 12.47 -24.42
#